data_AF-A0AA89BRG3-F1
#
_entry.id   AF-A0AA89BRG3-F1
#
_cell.length_a   1.000
_cell.length_b   1.000
_cell.length_c   1.000
_cell.angle_alpha   90.00
_cell.angle_beta   90.00
_cell.angle_gamma   90.00
#
_symmetry.space_group_name_H-M   'P 1'
#
loop_
_entity.id
_entity.type
_entity.pdbx_description
1 polymer ?
#
loop_
_entity_poly.entity_id
_entity_poly.type
_entity_poly.pdbx_seq_one_letter_code
_entity_poly.pdbx_strand_id
1 'polypeptide(L)'
;MQTDPNWANFFYNPETGRLSLLDFGATRKFHAEFVDKYIMIIKAAADMDREGILKWSKDIGYLTGYESKVRGLKWSKDIGYLTGYESKDMIEAHIQAIMILGEAISTDAKFDFGSQNTTGRVMDIIPVMAKDRLSPPPPETYSLHRKMAGSFLICTKLQAKVNCKTIFDDIWNNYQFNNNAIGAVWTED
;
A
#
# COMPACT_ATOMS: atom_id res chain seq x y z
N MET A 1 -6.98 -5.40 -11.02
CA MET A 1 -7.26 -4.07 -10.47
C MET A 1 -7.00 -3.00 -11.53
N GLN A 2 -7.91 -2.05 -11.71
CA GLN A 2 -7.68 -0.85 -12.54
C GLN A 2 -6.69 0.08 -11.83
N THR A 3 -5.60 0.44 -12.51
CA THR A 3 -4.50 1.20 -11.92
C THR A 3 -4.41 2.64 -12.43
N ASP A 4 -5.25 3.00 -13.40
CA ASP A 4 -5.35 4.37 -13.91
C ASP A 4 -6.09 5.26 -12.89
N PRO A 5 -5.47 6.35 -12.40
CA PRO A 5 -6.12 7.29 -11.50
C PRO A 5 -7.04 8.29 -12.21
N ASN A 6 -7.25 8.21 -13.53
CA ASN A 6 -8.07 9.16 -14.27
C ASN A 6 -9.55 9.14 -13.83
N TRP A 7 -9.99 10.21 -13.16
CA TRP A 7 -11.35 10.39 -12.67
C TRP A 7 -12.41 10.46 -13.76
N ALA A 8 -12.03 10.87 -14.98
CA ALA A 8 -12.94 10.91 -16.12
C ALA A 8 -13.46 9.52 -16.51
N ASN A 9 -12.83 8.45 -16.02
CA ASN A 9 -13.28 7.08 -16.24
C ASN A 9 -14.44 6.66 -15.32
N PHE A 10 -14.87 7.53 -14.39
CA PHE A 10 -15.91 7.26 -13.40
C PHE A 10 -17.08 8.24 -13.58
N PHE A 11 -18.28 7.73 -13.87
CA PHE A 11 -19.50 8.52 -14.00
C PHE A 11 -20.47 8.19 -12.88
N TYR A 12 -20.83 9.19 -12.09
CA TYR A 12 -21.84 9.04 -11.05
C TYR A 12 -23.23 9.30 -11.62
N ASN A 13 -24.11 8.31 -11.51
CA ASN A 13 -25.53 8.48 -11.82
C ASN A 13 -26.27 8.85 -10.52
N PRO A 14 -26.77 10.09 -10.37
CA PRO A 14 -27.42 10.54 -9.14
C PRO A 14 -28.80 9.92 -8.91
N GLU A 15 -29.48 9.44 -9.95
CA GLU A 15 -30.79 8.81 -9.84
C GLU A 15 -30.69 7.41 -9.23
N THR A 16 -29.64 6.68 -9.58
CA THR A 16 -29.43 5.29 -9.13
C THR A 16 -28.40 5.17 -7.99
N GLY A 17 -27.65 6.23 -7.72
CA GLY A 17 -26.54 6.22 -6.76
C GLY A 17 -25.36 5.34 -7.19
N ARG A 18 -25.26 4.98 -8.48
CA ARG A 18 -24.24 4.05 -9.00
C ARG A 18 -23.11 4.78 -9.72
N LEU A 19 -21.93 4.18 -9.65
CA LEU A 19 -20.74 4.62 -10.37
C LEU A 19 -20.52 3.72 -11.60
N SER A 20 -20.54 4.29 -12.79
CA SER A 20 -20.24 3.61 -14.05
C SER A 20 -18.75 3.76 -14.37
N LEU A 21 -18.09 2.64 -14.65
CA LEU A 21 -16.67 2.58 -15.03
C LEU A 21 -16.57 2.44 -16.55
N LEU A 22 -15.91 3.38 -17.23
CA LEU A 22 -15.82 3.39 -18.68
C LEU A 22 -14.56 2.74 -19.25
N ASP A 23 -13.47 2.70 -18.47
CA ASP A 23 -12.16 2.27 -18.97
C ASP A 23 -11.54 1.20 -18.06
N PHE A 24 -11.05 0.13 -18.69
CA PHE A 24 -10.33 -0.97 -18.08
C PHE A 24 -8.95 -1.23 -18.73
N GLY A 25 -8.49 -0.36 -19.62
CA GLY A 25 -7.25 -0.50 -20.39
C GLY A 25 -5.97 -0.57 -19.54
N ALA A 26 -6.01 -0.02 -18.32
CA ALA A 26 -4.91 -0.07 -17.36
C ALA A 26 -5.12 -1.11 -16.24
N THR A 27 -5.84 -2.20 -16.52
CA THR A 27 -6.04 -3.27 -15.54
C THR A 27 -4.79 -4.14 -15.41
N ARG A 28 -4.36 -4.37 -14.17
CA ARG A 28 -3.26 -5.28 -13.84
C ARG A 28 -3.73 -6.44 -12.98
N LYS A 29 -3.13 -7.61 -13.18
CA LYS A 29 -3.24 -8.76 -12.28
C LYS A 29 -2.13 -8.66 -11.23
N PHE A 30 -2.43 -9.04 -10.00
CA PHE A 30 -1.47 -9.10 -8.91
C PHE A 30 -1.40 -10.54 -8.42
N HIS A 31 -0.19 -10.99 -8.08
CA HIS A 31 0.01 -12.31 -7.50
C HIS A 31 -0.53 -12.33 -6.08
N ALA A 32 -1.13 -13.46 -5.70
CA ALA A 32 -1.82 -13.59 -4.43
C ALA A 32 -0.87 -13.38 -3.23
N GLU A 33 0.34 -13.94 -3.30
CA GLU A 33 1.40 -13.74 -2.30
C GLU A 33 1.78 -12.26 -2.10
N PHE A 34 1.78 -11.47 -3.19
CA PHE A 34 2.08 -10.05 -3.10
C PHE A 34 0.95 -9.28 -2.41
N VAL A 35 -0.32 -9.62 -2.72
CA VAL A 35 -1.49 -8.99 -2.07
C VAL A 35 -1.55 -9.38 -0.59
N ASP A 36 -1.24 -10.64 -0.25
CA ASP A 36 -1.18 -11.15 1.12
C ASP A 36 -0.17 -10.35 1.96
N LYS A 37 1.03 -10.11 1.44
CA LYS A 37 2.04 -9.28 2.13
C LYS A 37 1.64 -7.81 2.17
N TYR A 38 1.02 -7.30 1.11
CA TYR A 38 0.60 -5.90 1.03
C TYR A 38 -0.47 -5.58 2.08
N ILE A 39 -1.47 -6.44 2.25
CA ILE A 39 -2.52 -6.23 3.25
C ILE A 39 -1.95 -6.28 4.69
N MET A 40 -0.89 -7.07 4.93
CA MET A 40 -0.18 -7.06 6.23
C MET A 40 0.51 -5.72 6.51
N ILE A 41 1.07 -5.06 5.49
CA ILE A 41 1.63 -3.71 5.65
C ILE A 41 0.55 -2.71 6.02
N ILE A 42 -0.61 -2.77 5.36
CA ILE A 42 -1.74 -1.87 5.64
C ILE A 42 -2.32 -2.15 7.03
N LYS A 43 -2.39 -3.42 7.45
CA LYS A 43 -2.81 -3.79 8.80
C LYS A 43 -1.87 -3.22 9.86
N ALA A 44 -0.56 -3.36 9.67
CA ALA A 44 0.43 -2.77 10.55
C ALA A 44 0.31 -1.23 10.59
N ALA A 45 0.03 -0.59 9.45
CA ALA A 45 -0.24 0.84 9.40
C ALA A 45 -1.51 1.25 10.17
N ALA A 46 -2.59 0.46 10.07
CA ALA A 46 -3.81 0.69 10.84
C ALA A 46 -3.59 0.54 12.35
N ASP A 47 -2.72 -0.37 12.75
CA ASP A 47 -2.37 -0.63 14.15
C ASP A 47 -1.28 0.31 14.69
N MET A 48 -0.78 1.23 13.87
CA MET A 48 0.35 2.11 14.18
C MET A 48 1.64 1.33 14.54
N ASP A 49 1.76 0.10 14.04
CA ASP A 49 2.87 -0.83 14.28
C ASP A 49 4.01 -0.59 13.28
N ARG A 50 4.98 0.23 13.71
CA ARG A 50 6.17 0.56 12.93
C ARG A 50 7.05 -0.66 12.67
N GLU A 51 7.13 -1.60 13.61
CA GLU A 51 7.95 -2.80 13.46
C GLU A 51 7.31 -3.76 12.45
N GLY A 52 5.98 -3.92 12.50
CA GLY A 52 5.20 -4.64 11.50
C GLY A 52 5.34 -4.04 10.11
N ILE A 53 5.25 -2.70 9.97
CA ILE A 53 5.48 -2.02 8.68
C ILE A 53 6.87 -2.35 8.16
N LEU A 54 7.90 -2.25 9.00
CA LEU A 54 9.27 -2.56 8.61
C LEU A 54 9.41 -4.03 8.19
N LYS A 55 8.90 -4.96 8.99
CA LYS A 55 8.97 -6.42 8.76
C LYS A 55 8.31 -6.79 7.43
N TRP A 56 7.08 -6.39 7.20
CA TRP A 56 6.34 -6.74 6.00
C TRP A 56 6.82 -5.97 4.77
N SER A 57 7.33 -4.75 4.96
CA SER A 57 8.07 -4.05 3.90
C SER A 57 9.34 -4.80 3.53
N LYS A 58 10.10 -5.38 4.47
CA LYS A 58 11.23 -6.26 4.12
C LYS A 58 10.75 -7.48 3.33
N ASP A 59 9.72 -8.16 3.83
CA ASP A 59 9.27 -9.43 3.26
C ASP A 59 8.59 -9.31 1.88
N ILE A 60 7.88 -8.22 1.59
CA ILE A 60 7.31 -7.96 0.26
C ILE A 60 8.37 -7.62 -0.79
N GLY A 61 9.63 -7.45 -0.37
CA GLY A 61 10.68 -6.92 -1.22
C GLY A 61 10.68 -5.40 -1.27
N TYR A 62 10.04 -4.70 -0.32
CA TYR A 62 10.27 -3.26 -0.14
C TYR A 62 11.62 -2.97 0.56
N LEU A 63 12.22 -3.91 1.29
CA LEU A 63 13.45 -3.72 2.09
C LEU A 63 14.35 -4.97 2.11
N THR A 64 14.79 -5.49 0.97
CA THR A 64 15.68 -6.67 0.90
C THR A 64 17.12 -6.37 0.47
N GLY A 65 18.05 -6.59 1.40
CA GLY A 65 19.49 -6.49 1.16
C GLY A 65 20.31 -7.70 0.88
N TYR A 66 19.72 -8.88 0.88
CA TYR A 66 20.40 -10.05 0.35
C TYR A 66 19.34 -10.99 -0.21
N GLU A 67 19.50 -11.33 -1.48
CA GLU A 67 19.01 -12.57 -2.04
C GLU A 67 19.63 -13.72 -1.21
N SER A 68 18.95 -14.15 -0.15
CA SER A 68 19.28 -15.45 0.42
C SER A 68 18.91 -16.50 -0.62
N LYS A 69 19.95 -16.98 -1.29
CA LYS A 69 20.00 -18.28 -1.95
C LYS A 69 19.19 -19.27 -1.10
N VAL A 70 18.34 -20.04 -1.79
CA VAL A 70 17.57 -21.19 -1.30
C VAL A 70 16.14 -20.89 -0.84
N ARG A 71 15.21 -20.79 -1.81
CA ARG A 71 14.20 -21.84 -2.08
C ARG A 71 13.41 -21.54 -3.37
N GLY A 72 13.59 -22.40 -4.38
CA GLY A 72 12.59 -22.66 -5.44
C GLY A 72 12.32 -21.55 -6.47
N LEU A 73 13.19 -21.47 -7.49
CA LEU A 73 12.95 -20.93 -8.85
C LEU A 73 11.97 -19.74 -9.05
N LYS A 74 12.57 -18.62 -9.48
CA LYS A 74 12.05 -17.60 -10.43
C LYS A 74 11.41 -16.31 -9.89
N TRP A 75 11.65 -15.91 -8.65
CA TRP A 75 11.21 -14.59 -8.15
C TRP A 75 12.31 -13.73 -7.52
N SER A 76 13.55 -14.23 -7.44
CA SER A 76 14.60 -13.59 -6.67
C SER A 76 15.37 -12.47 -7.38
N LYS A 77 15.25 -12.26 -8.70
CA LYS A 77 16.20 -11.39 -9.40
C LYS A 77 15.83 -9.91 -9.50
N ASP A 78 14.59 -9.51 -9.20
CA ASP A 78 14.13 -8.14 -9.47
C ASP A 78 13.12 -7.57 -8.43
N ILE A 79 12.96 -8.19 -7.25
CA ILE A 79 11.95 -7.75 -6.27
C ILE A 79 12.63 -7.34 -4.96
N GLY A 80 13.39 -6.25 -5.08
CA GLY A 80 13.98 -5.53 -3.96
C GLY A 80 13.94 -4.03 -4.25
N TYR A 81 13.00 -3.32 -3.63
CA TYR A 81 12.89 -1.86 -3.62
C TYR A 81 14.08 -1.21 -2.90
N LEU A 82 14.70 -1.94 -1.97
CA LEU A 82 15.78 -1.46 -1.10
C LEU A 82 16.69 -2.62 -0.74
N THR A 83 17.99 -2.45 -0.95
CA THR A 83 19.09 -3.39 -0.85
C THR A 83 19.59 -3.61 0.58
N GLY A 84 18.83 -3.28 1.62
CA GLY A 84 19.22 -3.40 3.03
C GLY A 84 20.46 -2.57 3.45
N TYR A 85 21.06 -1.85 2.50
CA TYR A 85 22.15 -0.89 2.69
C TYR A 85 21.65 0.56 2.74
N GLU A 86 20.33 0.75 2.81
CA GLU A 86 19.72 2.07 2.85
C GLU A 86 20.19 2.86 4.08
N SER A 87 20.25 4.17 3.92
CA SER A 87 20.38 5.07 5.05
C SER A 87 19.21 4.83 6.02
N LYS A 88 19.47 5.02 7.32
CA LYS A 88 18.41 5.01 8.34
C LYS A 88 17.31 6.02 7.98
N ASP A 89 17.68 7.12 7.34
CA ASP A 89 16.78 8.18 6.91
C ASP A 89 15.80 7.71 5.83
N MET A 90 16.23 6.86 4.90
CA MET A 90 15.37 6.29 3.87
C MET A 90 14.36 5.31 4.47
N ILE A 91 14.81 4.41 5.36
CA ILE A 91 13.94 3.46 6.05
C ILE A 91 12.89 4.20 6.87
N GLU A 92 13.32 5.22 7.60
CA GLU A 92 12.45 6.07 8.40
C GLU A 92 11.42 6.80 7.51
N ALA A 93 11.86 7.39 6.40
CA ALA A 93 10.99 8.04 5.43
C ALA A 93 9.93 7.07 4.88
N HIS A 94 10.31 5.85 4.53
CA HIS A 94 9.36 4.82 4.06
C HIS A 94 8.31 4.46 5.12
N ILE A 95 8.74 4.22 6.37
CA ILE A 95 7.82 3.94 7.48
C ILE A 95 6.89 5.13 7.69
N GLN A 96 7.42 6.36 7.71
CA GLN A 96 6.62 7.57 7.89
C GLN A 96 5.57 7.74 6.79
N ALA A 97 5.92 7.51 5.53
CA ALA A 97 4.96 7.58 4.42
C ALA A 97 3.79 6.60 4.61
N ILE A 98 4.08 5.36 5.01
CA ILE A 98 3.05 4.34 5.27
C ILE A 98 2.23 4.71 6.51
N MET A 99 2.85 5.21 7.57
CA MET A 99 2.15 5.67 8.78
C MET A 99 1.18 6.80 8.48
N ILE A 100 1.58 7.79 7.67
CA ILE A 100 0.70 8.90 7.24
C ILE A 100 -0.53 8.37 6.50
N LEU A 101 -0.36 7.37 5.64
CA LEU A 101 -1.48 6.72 4.95
C LEU A 101 -2.33 5.90 5.93
N GLY A 102 -1.70 5.28 6.93
CA GLY A 102 -2.32 4.52 8.01
C GLY A 102 -3.24 5.35 8.92
N GLU A 103 -2.97 6.65 9.07
CA GLU A 103 -3.82 7.55 9.89
C GLU A 103 -5.29 7.57 9.44
N ALA A 104 -5.54 7.39 8.14
CA ALA A 104 -6.90 7.34 7.61
C ALA A 104 -7.69 6.12 8.10
N ILE A 105 -6.99 5.02 8.41
CA ILE A 105 -7.57 3.72 8.76
C ILE A 105 -7.34 3.33 10.23
N SER A 106 -6.61 4.13 11.00
CA SER A 106 -6.25 3.80 12.39
C SER A 106 -7.32 4.17 13.40
N THR A 107 -8.21 5.11 13.08
CA THR A 107 -9.25 5.59 14.00
C THR A 107 -10.65 5.23 13.50
N ASP A 108 -11.52 4.80 14.42
CA ASP A 108 -12.93 4.52 14.12
C ASP A 108 -13.72 5.83 14.12
N ALA A 109 -13.35 6.70 13.19
CA ALA A 109 -13.91 8.02 13.00
C ALA A 109 -13.89 8.37 11.50
N LYS A 110 -14.72 9.33 11.12
CA LYS A 110 -14.67 9.86 9.75
C LYS A 110 -13.36 10.62 9.56
N PHE A 111 -12.49 10.10 8.71
CA PHE A 111 -11.31 10.80 8.24
C PHE A 111 -11.74 11.90 7.26
N ASP A 112 -11.34 13.14 7.56
CA ASP A 112 -11.65 14.31 6.74
C ASP A 112 -10.53 14.56 5.74
N PHE A 113 -10.73 14.10 4.51
CA PHE A 113 -9.73 14.24 3.44
C PHE A 113 -9.56 15.68 2.96
N GLY A 114 -10.49 16.58 3.29
CA GLY A 114 -10.47 17.97 2.86
C GLY A 114 -9.65 18.88 3.78
N SER A 115 -9.63 18.59 5.09
CA SER A 115 -8.87 19.37 6.07
C SER A 115 -7.47 18.83 6.35
N GLN A 116 -7.20 17.55 6.05
CA GLN A 116 -5.89 16.96 6.29
C GLN A 116 -4.90 17.20 5.14
N ASN A 117 -3.66 17.56 5.50
CA ASN A 117 -2.56 17.70 4.55
C ASN A 117 -1.83 16.37 4.30
N THR A 118 -2.56 15.27 4.16
CA THR A 118 -1.98 13.93 3.93
C THR A 118 -1.11 13.92 2.68
N THR A 119 -1.62 14.49 1.58
CA THR A 119 -0.91 14.54 0.29
C THR A 119 0.38 15.34 0.39
N GLY A 120 0.37 16.53 1.01
CA GLY A 120 1.58 17.34 1.17
C GLY A 120 2.62 16.62 2.02
N ARG A 121 2.21 16.03 3.15
CA ARG A 121 3.10 15.27 4.03
C ARG A 121 3.78 14.09 3.32
N VAL A 122 3.05 13.37 2.46
CA VAL A 122 3.65 12.29 1.66
C VAL A 122 4.60 12.86 0.60
N MET A 123 4.22 13.96 -0.07
CA MET A 123 5.06 14.61 -1.08
C MET A 123 6.38 15.16 -0.50
N ASP A 124 6.38 15.60 0.76
CA ASP A 124 7.58 16.07 1.46
C ASP A 124 8.59 14.95 1.75
N ILE A 125 8.12 13.69 1.83
CA ILE A 125 8.94 12.51 2.10
C ILE A 125 9.55 11.93 0.81
N ILE A 126 8.88 12.09 -0.33
CA ILE A 126 9.32 11.54 -1.63
C ILE A 126 10.77 11.95 -1.99
N PRO A 127 11.21 13.21 -1.83
CA PRO A 127 12.59 13.59 -2.13
C PRO A 127 13.64 12.82 -1.31
N VAL A 128 13.36 12.54 -0.04
CA VAL A 128 14.25 11.75 0.83
C VAL A 128 14.36 10.32 0.31
N MET A 129 13.21 9.71 -0.02
CA MET A 129 13.17 8.37 -0.60
C MET A 129 13.84 8.32 -1.98
N ALA A 130 13.74 9.38 -2.79
CA ALA A 130 14.32 9.44 -4.13
C ALA A 130 15.84 9.62 -4.11
N LYS A 131 16.38 10.38 -3.15
CA LYS A 131 17.81 10.66 -3.01
C LYS A 131 18.61 9.42 -2.60
N ASP A 132 18.10 8.67 -1.64
CA ASP A 132 18.82 7.55 -1.02
C ASP A 132 18.37 6.17 -1.58
N ARG A 133 17.62 6.17 -2.69
CA ARG A 133 17.16 4.94 -3.36
C ARG A 133 18.31 4.30 -4.13
N LEU A 134 18.56 3.01 -3.84
CA LEU A 134 19.57 2.21 -4.52
C LEU A 134 19.00 1.39 -5.69
N SER A 135 17.67 1.15 -5.74
CA SER A 135 16.99 0.43 -6.82
C SER A 135 15.56 0.95 -7.05
N PRO A 136 15.02 0.81 -8.28
CA PRO A 136 13.63 1.14 -8.55
C PRO A 136 12.66 0.10 -7.94
N PRO A 137 11.48 0.50 -7.42
CA PRO A 137 10.48 -0.44 -6.95
C PRO A 137 9.92 -1.33 -8.07
N PRO A 138 9.38 -2.50 -7.70
CA PRO A 138 8.63 -3.35 -8.63
C PRO A 138 7.50 -2.58 -9.34
N PRO A 139 7.23 -2.86 -10.63
CA PRO A 139 6.14 -2.23 -11.38
C PRO A 139 4.75 -2.34 -10.72
N GLU A 140 4.52 -3.42 -9.97
CA GLU A 140 3.31 -3.70 -9.20
C GLU A 140 3.11 -2.66 -8.08
N THR A 141 4.18 -2.35 -7.35
CA THR A 141 4.20 -1.35 -6.28
C THR A 141 3.81 0.03 -6.78
N TYR A 142 4.38 0.45 -7.91
CA TYR A 142 4.02 1.73 -8.54
C TYR A 142 2.55 1.80 -8.91
N SER A 143 1.96 0.68 -9.29
CA SER A 143 0.57 0.61 -9.70
C SER A 143 -0.38 0.71 -8.50
N LEU A 144 -0.05 0.07 -7.37
CA LEU A 144 -0.81 0.22 -6.12
C LEU A 144 -0.67 1.61 -5.51
N HIS A 145 0.56 2.12 -5.41
CA HIS A 145 0.81 3.44 -4.83
C HIS A 145 0.10 4.53 -5.63
N ARG A 146 0.12 4.47 -6.97
CA ARG A 146 -0.65 5.41 -7.81
C ARG A 146 -2.15 5.27 -7.61
N LYS A 147 -2.68 4.06 -7.45
CA LYS A 147 -4.10 3.84 -7.20
C LYS A 147 -4.52 4.39 -5.83
N MET A 148 -3.71 4.18 -4.79
CA MET A 148 -3.96 4.71 -3.45
C MET A 148 -3.86 6.24 -3.42
N ALA A 149 -2.77 6.80 -3.95
CA ALA A 149 -2.57 8.24 -4.05
C ALA A 149 -3.70 8.92 -4.83
N GLY A 150 -4.11 8.34 -5.96
CA GLY A 150 -5.28 8.81 -6.68
C GLY A 150 -6.51 8.83 -5.77
N SER A 151 -6.82 7.71 -5.12
CA SER A 151 -8.02 7.59 -4.29
C SER A 151 -8.05 8.64 -3.16
N PHE A 152 -6.91 8.94 -2.55
CA PHE A 152 -6.79 10.03 -1.58
C PHE A 152 -7.03 11.41 -2.23
N LEU A 153 -6.42 11.67 -3.39
CA LEU A 153 -6.58 12.94 -4.11
C LEU A 153 -8.03 13.25 -4.50
N ILE A 154 -8.79 12.25 -4.95
CA ILE A 154 -10.21 12.47 -5.27
C ILE A 154 -11.03 12.70 -4.00
N CYS A 155 -10.75 11.98 -2.91
CA CYS A 155 -11.40 12.22 -1.63
C CYS A 155 -11.11 13.64 -1.11
N THR A 156 -9.88 14.14 -1.26
CA THR A 156 -9.54 15.54 -0.95
C THR A 156 -10.26 16.52 -1.86
N LYS A 157 -10.30 16.27 -3.18
CA LYS A 157 -11.00 17.14 -4.14
C LYS A 157 -12.51 17.23 -3.86
N LEU A 158 -13.11 16.13 -3.42
CA LEU A 158 -14.53 16.05 -3.04
C LEU A 158 -14.80 16.48 -1.60
N GLN A 159 -13.77 16.85 -0.82
CA GLN A 159 -13.89 17.19 0.60
C GLN A 159 -14.61 16.07 1.39
N ALA A 160 -14.30 14.82 1.04
CA ALA A 160 -15.01 13.65 1.55
C ALA A 160 -14.65 13.39 3.01
N LYS A 161 -15.66 12.93 3.78
CA LYS A 161 -15.51 12.46 5.16
C LYS A 161 -15.92 11.01 5.23
N VAL A 162 -14.95 10.10 5.30
CA VAL A 162 -15.16 8.66 5.17
C VAL A 162 -14.57 7.95 6.39
N ASN A 163 -15.32 7.01 6.99
CA ASN A 163 -14.77 6.12 8.00
C ASN A 163 -14.02 4.98 7.30
N CYS A 164 -12.72 5.17 7.04
CA CYS A 164 -11.93 4.18 6.32
C CYS A 164 -11.57 2.98 7.21
N LYS A 165 -11.57 3.12 8.54
CA LYS A 165 -11.32 2.00 9.45
C LYS A 165 -12.42 0.95 9.32
N THR A 166 -13.70 1.33 9.35
CA THR A 166 -14.79 0.37 9.17
C THR A 166 -14.69 -0.38 7.83
N ILE A 167 -14.34 0.33 6.75
CA ILE A 167 -14.17 -0.29 5.42
C ILE A 167 -13.01 -1.28 5.43
N PHE A 168 -11.89 -0.90 6.04
CA PHE A 168 -10.71 -1.76 6.13
C PHE A 168 -10.96 -2.98 7.01
N ASP A 169 -11.59 -2.81 8.18
CA ASP A 169 -11.89 -3.90 9.10
C ASP A 169 -12.82 -4.94 8.45
N ASP A 170 -13.82 -4.50 7.66
CA ASP A 170 -14.68 -5.40 6.89
C ASP A 170 -13.88 -6.18 5.82
N ILE A 171 -13.01 -5.51 5.06
CA ILE A 171 -12.14 -6.17 4.08
C ILE A 171 -11.22 -7.17 4.77
N TRP A 172 -10.61 -6.79 5.89
CA TRP A 172 -9.69 -7.61 6.66
C TRP A 172 -10.35 -8.87 7.21
N ASN A 173 -11.54 -8.74 7.81
CA ASN A 173 -12.28 -9.85 8.39
C ASN A 173 -12.76 -10.86 7.33
N ASN A 174 -12.97 -10.40 6.10
CA ASN A 174 -13.38 -11.24 4.97
C ASN A 174 -12.20 -11.69 4.08
N TYR A 175 -10.97 -11.24 4.38
CA TYR A 175 -9.81 -11.55 3.56
C TYR A 175 -9.38 -13.01 3.75
N GLN A 176 -9.22 -13.73 2.64
CA GLN A 176 -8.75 -15.11 2.64
C GLN A 176 -7.31 -15.16 2.16
N PHE A 177 -6.41 -15.46 3.08
CA PHE A 177 -5.00 -15.66 2.76
C PHE A 177 -4.78 -16.94 1.99
N ASN A 178 -3.81 -16.94 1.08
CA ASN A 178 -3.41 -18.16 0.41
C ASN A 178 -2.53 -18.98 1.35
N ASN A 179 -2.93 -20.23 1.62
CA ASN A 179 -2.28 -21.15 2.56
C ASN A 179 -0.78 -21.43 2.30
N ASN A 180 -0.20 -20.92 1.21
CA ASN A 180 1.22 -21.07 0.91
C ASN A 180 2.11 -19.96 1.50
N ALA A 181 1.55 -18.84 1.97
CA ALA A 181 2.34 -17.67 2.39
C ALA A 181 2.60 -17.56 3.91
N ILE A 182 1.76 -18.16 4.76
CA ILE A 182 1.77 -17.89 6.22
C ILE A 182 2.27 -19.09 7.06
N GLY A 183 2.39 -20.27 6.45
CA GLY A 183 2.67 -21.54 7.13
C GLY A 183 4.10 -21.74 7.69
N ALA A 184 4.88 -20.67 7.94
CA ALA A 184 6.25 -20.81 8.44
C ALA A 184 6.57 -20.02 9.72
N VAL A 185 5.62 -19.27 10.31
CA VAL A 185 5.94 -18.40 11.48
C VAL A 185 5.01 -18.59 12.68
N TRP A 186 3.92 -19.35 12.57
CA TRP A 186 3.01 -19.56 13.71
C TRP A 186 2.66 -21.04 13.88
N THR A 187 3.58 -21.77 14.50
CA THR A 187 3.25 -22.91 15.36
C THR A 187 3.85 -22.60 16.72
N GLU A 188 3.05 -21.99 17.59
CA GLU A 188 3.33 -22.00 19.02
C GLU A 188 2.55 -23.18 19.59
N ASP A 189 3.30 -24.16 20.11
CA ASP A 189 2.84 -25.10 21.13
C ASP A 189 2.72 -24.38 22.49
#